data_AF-A0A0U0QI67-F1
#
_entry.id   AF-A0A0U0QI67-F1
#
_cell.length_a   1.000
_cell.length_b   1.000
_cell.length_c   1.000
_cell.angle_alpha   90.00
_cell.angle_beta   90.00
_cell.angle_gamma   90.00
#
_symmetry.space_group_name_H-M   'P 1'
#
loop_
_entity.id
_entity.type
_entity.pdbx_description
1 polymer ?
#
loop_
_entity_poly.entity_id
_entity_poly.type
_entity_poly.pdbx_seq_one_letter_code
_entity_poly.pdbx_strand_id
1 'polypeptide(L)'
;MAWLALALERADRVAGVRRRRALPKLTNQFVEAWVPEDGGGIPWRKQDQFFNAPANGPAGLFLARYPDQYGKRLKRAEQMADWIDRTLIDPETHLVFDGIKAGSLVRAQYTYCQGVVLGLETELAVRTGPAARARHCARVHRLVAAVNEHMAPLGVLRGAGGGDGGLFAGITARYLALVATTLPGDSADDAAARDTARAIVLASAQSAWDYRQTVDGLPVFGAFWDREAELPTAGGEQARSVRGAVHSSAIAERDLSVQLSGWMLMEAAHSAAAVSSLG
;
A
#
# COMPACT_ATOMS: atom_id res chain seq x y z
N MET A 1 12.23 5.55 4.10
CA MET A 1 11.93 6.36 5.32
C MET A 1 10.45 6.28 5.70
N ALA A 2 9.51 6.58 4.80
CA ALA A 2 8.08 6.59 5.12
C ALA A 2 7.53 5.25 5.65
N TRP A 3 7.95 4.12 5.07
CA TRP A 3 7.61 2.78 5.57
C TRP A 3 8.00 2.55 7.04
N LEU A 4 9.21 2.98 7.42
CA LEU A 4 9.66 2.90 8.81
C LEU A 4 8.84 3.83 9.72
N ALA A 5 8.51 5.04 9.26
CA ALA A 5 7.68 5.97 10.01
C ALA A 5 6.29 5.38 10.31
N LEU A 6 5.65 4.74 9.32
CA LEU A 6 4.39 4.01 9.49
C LEU A 6 4.51 2.86 10.49
N ALA A 7 5.57 2.06 10.40
CA ALA A 7 5.79 0.96 11.34
C ALA A 7 5.98 1.47 12.78
N LEU A 8 6.74 2.56 12.95
CA LEU A 8 6.98 3.17 14.26
C LEU A 8 5.73 3.85 14.85
N GLU A 9 4.92 4.51 14.02
CA GLU A 9 3.62 5.06 14.43
C GLU A 9 2.69 3.94 14.91
N ARG A 10 2.56 2.86 14.13
CA ARG A 10 1.72 1.73 14.51
C ARG A 10 2.21 1.04 15.78
N ALA A 11 3.53 0.91 15.97
CA ALA A 11 4.11 0.32 17.17
C ALA A 11 3.81 1.14 18.44
N ASP A 12 3.83 2.47 18.35
CA ASP A 12 3.40 3.35 19.44
C ASP A 12 1.89 3.19 19.70
N ARG A 13 1.07 3.25 18.64
CA ARG A 13 -0.39 3.20 18.76
C ARG A 13 -0.93 1.87 19.29
N VAL A 14 -0.35 0.75 18.88
CA VAL A 14 -0.87 -0.60 19.22
C VAL A 14 -0.19 -1.19 20.44
N ALA A 15 1.11 -0.92 20.65
CA ALA A 15 1.91 -1.57 21.69
C ALA A 15 2.58 -0.58 22.66
N GLY A 16 2.32 0.73 22.54
CA GLY A 16 2.95 1.75 23.39
C GLY A 16 4.46 1.92 23.16
N VAL A 17 5.02 1.32 22.11
CA VAL A 17 6.47 1.35 21.83
C VAL A 17 6.84 2.64 21.11
N ARG A 18 6.84 3.74 21.85
CA ARG A 18 7.10 5.08 21.30
C ARG A 18 8.58 5.34 21.02
N ARG A 19 8.90 5.71 19.78
CA ARG A 19 10.21 6.25 19.40
C ARG A 19 10.21 7.77 19.35
N ARG A 20 10.24 8.39 20.54
CA ARG A 20 10.08 9.85 20.76
C ARG A 20 10.99 10.74 19.91
N ARG A 21 12.20 10.28 19.56
CA ARG A 21 13.15 11.04 18.73
C ARG A 21 13.03 10.75 17.23
N ALA A 22 12.60 9.54 16.85
CA ALA A 22 12.61 9.11 15.45
C ALA A 22 11.41 9.69 14.69
N LEU A 23 10.22 9.65 15.29
CA LEU A 23 9.00 10.12 14.62
C LEU A 23 9.08 11.60 14.22
N PRO A 24 9.46 12.56 15.11
CA PRO A 24 9.58 13.96 14.71
C PRO A 24 10.63 14.20 13.61
N LYS A 25 11.77 13.48 13.66
CA LYS A 25 12.81 13.58 12.63
C LYS A 25 12.30 13.12 11.26
N LEU A 26 11.61 11.97 11.21
CA LEU A 26 11.02 11.44 9.98
C LEU A 26 9.91 12.37 9.47
N THR A 27 9.04 12.87 10.36
CA THR A 27 8.01 13.87 10.01
C THR A 27 8.62 15.07 9.31
N ASN A 28 9.69 15.67 9.86
CA ASN A 28 10.32 16.84 9.25
C ASN A 28 10.86 16.52 7.85
N GLN A 29 11.48 15.36 7.64
CA GLN A 29 11.95 14.96 6.31
C GLN A 29 10.82 14.91 5.26
N PHE A 30 9.59 14.54 5.64
CA PHE A 30 8.46 14.49 4.69
C PHE A 30 7.83 15.86 4.44
N VAL A 31 7.78 16.71 5.46
CA VAL A 31 7.20 18.05 5.35
C VAL A 31 8.13 18.99 4.57
N GLU A 32 9.44 18.91 4.82
CA GLU A 32 10.45 19.78 4.19
C GLU A 32 10.80 19.34 2.76
N ALA A 33 10.65 18.05 2.42
CA ALA A 33 10.95 17.54 1.08
C ALA A 33 9.87 17.84 0.04
N TRP A 34 8.76 18.47 0.43
CA TRP A 34 7.71 18.86 -0.51
C TRP A 34 8.19 20.00 -1.39
N VAL A 35 8.04 19.87 -2.71
CA VAL A 35 8.53 20.86 -3.69
C VAL A 35 7.36 21.52 -4.42
N PRO A 36 6.85 22.68 -3.94
CA PRO A 36 5.74 23.38 -4.59
C PRO A 36 6.10 23.91 -5.98
N GLU A 37 7.35 24.34 -6.21
CA GLU A 37 7.77 24.93 -7.48
C GLU A 37 7.69 23.93 -8.64
N ASP A 38 7.87 22.63 -8.35
CA ASP A 38 7.78 21.53 -9.31
C ASP A 38 6.34 20.96 -9.44
N GLY A 39 5.33 21.69 -8.95
CA GLY A 39 3.93 21.28 -8.99
C GLY A 39 3.47 20.42 -7.80
N GLY A 40 4.35 20.17 -6.84
CA GLY A 40 4.12 19.37 -5.64
C GLY A 40 4.80 18.01 -5.67
N GLY A 41 4.64 17.25 -4.58
CA GLY A 41 5.25 15.95 -4.38
C GLY A 41 6.55 16.02 -3.57
N ILE A 42 6.96 14.88 -3.04
CA ILE A 42 8.31 14.64 -2.51
C ILE A 42 9.08 13.71 -3.46
N PRO A 43 10.39 13.92 -3.66
CA PRO A 43 11.20 13.08 -4.52
C PRO A 43 11.44 11.70 -3.88
N TRP A 44 11.66 10.69 -4.72
CA TRP A 44 11.93 9.32 -4.29
C TRP A 44 13.19 9.23 -3.41
N ARG A 45 14.21 10.03 -3.74
CA ARG A 45 15.48 10.12 -3.02
C ARG A 45 15.93 11.57 -2.93
N LYS A 46 16.85 11.86 -2.01
CA LYS A 46 17.46 13.19 -1.91
C LYS A 46 18.16 13.53 -3.22
N GLN A 47 17.96 14.75 -3.71
CA GLN A 47 18.54 15.25 -4.96
C GLN A 47 18.07 14.52 -6.23
N ASP A 48 16.91 13.85 -6.19
CA ASP A 48 16.29 13.22 -7.35
C ASP A 48 15.21 14.13 -7.94
N GLN A 49 14.93 13.97 -9.25
CA GLN A 49 13.80 14.63 -9.95
C GLN A 49 12.69 13.63 -10.30
N PHE A 50 12.70 12.46 -9.66
CA PHE A 50 11.65 11.47 -9.75
C PHE A 50 10.74 11.56 -8.52
N PHE A 51 9.48 11.95 -8.76
CA PHE A 51 8.43 12.04 -7.74
C PHE A 51 7.47 10.89 -7.95
N ASN A 52 7.27 10.06 -6.94
CA ASN A 52 6.56 8.79 -7.13
C ASN A 52 5.53 8.51 -6.03
N ALA A 53 4.50 7.74 -6.38
CA ALA A 53 3.47 7.29 -5.44
C ALA A 53 4.06 6.54 -4.22
N PRO A 54 5.11 5.69 -4.37
CA PRO A 54 5.79 5.03 -3.25
C PRO A 54 6.44 5.95 -2.21
N ALA A 55 6.84 7.17 -2.58
CA ALA A 55 7.33 8.16 -1.62
C ALA A 55 6.17 8.96 -1.02
N ASN A 56 5.23 9.39 -1.85
CA ASN A 56 4.18 10.33 -1.47
C ASN A 56 3.01 9.68 -0.71
N GLY A 57 2.54 8.51 -1.15
CA GLY A 57 1.43 7.79 -0.51
C GLY A 57 1.73 7.43 0.95
N PRO A 58 2.82 6.69 1.24
CA PRO A 58 3.21 6.36 2.61
C PRO A 58 3.52 7.57 3.49
N ALA A 59 4.11 8.63 2.93
CA ALA A 59 4.40 9.86 3.67
C ALA A 59 3.10 10.58 4.06
N GLY A 60 2.19 10.78 3.11
CA GLY A 60 0.87 11.36 3.37
C GLY A 60 0.08 10.53 4.38
N LEU A 61 0.09 9.21 4.23
CA LEU A 61 -0.60 8.29 5.12
C LEU A 61 -0.09 8.43 6.57
N PHE A 62 1.23 8.49 6.73
CA PHE A 62 1.84 8.71 8.03
C PHE A 62 1.44 10.07 8.61
N LEU A 63 1.46 11.14 7.82
CA LEU A 63 1.08 12.47 8.27
C LEU A 63 -0.40 12.57 8.68
N ALA A 64 -1.30 11.85 8.00
CA ALA A 64 -2.70 11.75 8.38
C ALA A 64 -2.87 11.06 9.75
N ARG A 65 -2.08 10.03 10.04
CA ARG A 65 -2.10 9.28 11.31
C ARG A 65 -1.38 9.96 12.46
N TYR A 66 -0.44 10.86 12.16
CA TYR A 66 0.41 11.53 13.14
C TYR A 66 0.15 13.04 13.21
N PRO A 67 -1.07 13.47 13.58
CA PRO A 67 -1.46 14.89 13.52
C PRO A 67 -0.63 15.75 14.47
N ASP A 68 -0.51 17.03 14.13
CA ASP A 68 -0.09 18.08 15.04
C ASP A 68 -1.31 18.85 15.57
N GLN A 69 -1.12 19.62 16.63
CA GLN A 69 -2.17 20.39 17.30
C GLN A 69 -2.85 21.45 16.41
N TYR A 70 -2.25 21.81 15.28
CA TYR A 70 -2.77 22.82 14.36
C TYR A 70 -3.27 22.24 13.04
N GLY A 71 -3.31 20.91 12.90
CA GLY A 71 -3.80 20.24 11.68
C GLY A 71 -2.92 20.43 10.44
N LYS A 72 -1.70 20.96 10.57
CA LYS A 72 -0.81 21.24 9.43
C LYS A 72 -0.39 19.96 8.70
N ARG A 73 -0.15 18.88 9.44
CA ARG A 73 0.21 17.56 8.90
C ARG A 73 -0.94 16.91 8.16
N LEU A 74 -2.17 17.03 8.68
CA LEU A 74 -3.36 16.54 7.98
C LEU A 74 -3.55 17.30 6.66
N LYS A 75 -3.44 18.62 6.69
CA LYS A 75 -3.49 19.45 5.47
C LYS A 75 -2.39 19.07 4.46
N ARG A 76 -1.19 18.75 4.93
CA ARG A 76 -0.11 18.26 4.05
C ARG A 76 -0.44 16.89 3.45
N ALA A 77 -1.05 15.99 4.21
CA ALA A 77 -1.52 14.71 3.71
C ALA A 77 -2.59 14.87 2.62
N GLU A 78 -3.54 15.80 2.80
CA GLU A 78 -4.51 16.16 1.75
C GLU A 78 -3.82 16.68 0.48
N GLN A 79 -2.82 17.56 0.61
CA GLN A 79 -2.05 18.06 -0.53
C GLN A 79 -1.30 16.94 -1.28
N MET A 80 -0.75 15.96 -0.54
CA MET A 80 -0.11 14.79 -1.14
C MET A 80 -1.12 13.93 -1.90
N ALA A 81 -2.31 13.68 -1.32
CA ALA A 81 -3.39 12.94 -1.97
C ALA A 81 -3.89 13.64 -3.24
N ASP A 82 -4.15 14.94 -3.16
CA ASP A 82 -4.58 15.75 -4.31
C ASP A 82 -3.53 15.79 -5.42
N TRP A 83 -2.25 15.83 -5.07
CA TRP A 83 -1.17 15.74 -6.06
C TRP A 83 -1.14 14.38 -6.76
N ILE A 84 -1.27 13.28 -6.02
CA ILE A 84 -1.34 11.93 -6.62
C ILE A 84 -2.55 11.84 -7.56
N ASP A 85 -3.73 12.25 -7.10
CA ASP A 85 -4.98 12.19 -7.88
C ASP A 85 -4.89 12.98 -9.19
N ARG A 86 -4.32 14.19 -9.13
CA ARG A 86 -4.19 15.06 -10.31
C ARG A 86 -3.08 14.63 -11.27
N THR A 87 -2.01 14.01 -10.76
CA THR A 87 -0.75 13.85 -11.52
C THR A 87 -0.52 12.42 -11.95
N LEU A 88 -0.88 11.43 -11.14
CA LEU A 88 -0.46 10.04 -11.30
C LEU A 88 -1.60 9.08 -11.63
N ILE A 89 -2.84 9.54 -11.72
CA ILE A 89 -3.96 8.67 -12.10
C ILE A 89 -3.95 8.48 -13.61
N ASP A 90 -3.97 7.23 -14.02
CA ASP A 90 -4.20 6.83 -15.39
C ASP A 90 -5.66 7.14 -15.79
N PRO A 91 -5.91 7.99 -16.80
CA PRO A 91 -7.27 8.30 -17.22
C PRO A 91 -8.01 7.10 -17.81
N GLU A 92 -7.30 6.06 -18.29
CA GLU A 92 -7.91 4.89 -18.93
C GLU A 92 -8.31 3.83 -17.90
N THR A 93 -7.40 3.44 -17.02
CA THR A 93 -7.63 2.35 -16.04
C THR A 93 -7.99 2.84 -14.64
N HIS A 94 -7.85 4.15 -14.38
CA HIS A 94 -7.95 4.75 -13.06
C HIS A 94 -6.95 4.23 -12.00
N LEU A 95 -5.96 3.44 -12.41
CA LEU A 95 -4.85 3.02 -11.57
C LEU A 95 -3.83 4.15 -11.42
N VAL A 96 -3.01 4.03 -10.37
CA VAL A 96 -1.93 4.96 -10.06
C VAL A 96 -0.66 4.53 -10.78
N PHE A 97 -0.12 5.39 -11.64
CA PHE A 97 1.23 5.28 -12.20
C PHE A 97 2.30 5.38 -11.11
N ASP A 98 3.46 4.79 -11.37
CA ASP A 98 4.56 4.77 -10.40
C ASP A 98 5.00 6.19 -10.03
N GLY A 99 5.18 7.06 -11.02
CA GLY A 99 5.55 8.45 -10.74
C GLY A 99 5.71 9.33 -11.97
N ILE A 100 6.36 10.47 -11.78
CA ILE A 100 6.71 11.45 -12.79
C ILE A 100 8.18 11.83 -12.63
N LYS A 101 8.93 11.80 -13.73
CA LYS A 101 10.36 12.13 -13.76
C LYS A 101 10.60 13.27 -14.74
N ALA A 102 11.11 14.39 -14.23
CA ALA A 102 11.37 15.59 -15.05
C ALA A 102 10.19 15.96 -15.99
N GLY A 103 8.96 15.93 -15.45
CA GLY A 103 7.73 16.24 -16.19
C GLY A 103 7.14 15.10 -17.03
N SER A 104 7.83 13.96 -17.16
CA SER A 104 7.35 12.80 -17.94
C SER A 104 6.82 11.68 -17.05
N LEU A 105 5.62 11.18 -17.33
CA LEU A 105 5.00 10.10 -16.56
C LEU A 105 5.75 8.78 -16.73
N VAL A 106 6.07 8.13 -15.62
CA VAL A 106 6.53 6.75 -15.55
C VAL A 106 5.30 5.87 -15.38
N ARG A 107 4.79 5.37 -16.51
CA ARG A 107 3.48 4.70 -16.60
C ARG A 107 3.42 3.28 -16.04
N ALA A 108 4.49 2.78 -15.41
CA ALA A 108 4.45 1.50 -14.74
C ALA A 108 3.38 1.51 -13.64
N GLN A 109 2.63 0.43 -13.50
CA GLN A 109 1.59 0.29 -12.47
C GLN A 109 1.91 -0.92 -11.61
N TYR A 110 2.15 -0.68 -10.33
CA TYR A 110 2.44 -1.73 -9.36
C TYR A 110 1.35 -1.78 -8.31
N THR A 111 1.00 -2.98 -7.84
CA THR A 111 -0.10 -3.17 -6.86
C THR A 111 0.10 -2.32 -5.61
N TYR A 112 1.33 -2.20 -5.09
CA TYR A 112 1.60 -1.45 -3.86
C TYR A 112 1.38 0.06 -3.99
N CYS A 113 1.58 0.65 -5.18
CA CYS A 113 1.22 2.05 -5.45
C CYS A 113 -0.27 2.27 -5.22
N GLN A 114 -1.08 1.30 -5.63
CA GLN A 114 -2.53 1.34 -5.44
C GLN A 114 -2.87 1.21 -3.95
N GLY A 115 -2.25 0.24 -3.28
CA GLY A 115 -2.42 0.01 -1.85
C GLY A 115 -2.15 1.24 -1.00
N VAL A 116 -1.02 1.92 -1.20
CA VAL A 116 -0.67 3.09 -0.38
C VAL A 116 -1.60 4.27 -0.60
N VAL A 117 -2.11 4.43 -1.82
CA VAL A 117 -3.09 5.48 -2.14
C VAL A 117 -4.45 5.15 -1.54
N LEU A 118 -4.92 3.91 -1.63
CA LEU A 118 -6.11 3.45 -0.91
C LEU A 118 -6.00 3.71 0.59
N GLY A 119 -4.84 3.41 1.18
CA GLY A 119 -4.56 3.66 2.58
C GLY A 119 -4.64 5.15 2.95
N LEU A 120 -3.98 6.00 2.17
CA LEU A 120 -3.98 7.46 2.37
C LEU A 120 -5.39 8.03 2.25
N GLU A 121 -6.09 7.74 1.15
CA GLU A 121 -7.44 8.26 0.88
C GLU A 121 -8.43 7.80 1.97
N THR A 122 -8.33 6.55 2.44
CA THR A 122 -9.18 6.04 3.52
C THR A 122 -8.93 6.76 4.85
N GLU A 123 -7.67 6.99 5.25
CA GLU A 123 -7.37 7.76 6.47
C GLU A 123 -7.83 9.21 6.37
N LEU A 124 -7.73 9.82 5.19
CA LEU A 124 -8.25 11.17 4.95
C LEU A 124 -9.78 11.20 5.02
N ALA A 125 -10.48 10.22 4.44
CA ALA A 125 -11.93 10.10 4.55
C ALA A 125 -12.39 10.05 6.03
N VAL A 126 -11.68 9.29 6.87
CA VAL A 126 -11.97 9.22 8.31
C VAL A 126 -11.74 10.56 9.02
N ARG A 127 -10.63 11.25 8.70
CA ARG A 127 -10.10 12.35 9.53
C ARG A 127 -10.48 13.76 9.08
N THR A 128 -11.05 13.90 7.88
CA THR A 128 -11.42 15.21 7.32
C THR A 128 -12.90 15.53 7.52
N GLY A 129 -13.26 16.80 7.32
CA GLY A 129 -14.66 17.26 7.39
C GLY A 129 -15.51 16.77 6.21
N PRO A 130 -16.85 16.93 6.27
CA PRO A 130 -17.79 16.26 5.36
C PRO A 130 -17.50 16.44 3.86
N ALA A 131 -17.15 17.65 3.42
CA ALA A 131 -16.89 17.93 2.01
C ALA A 131 -15.61 17.23 1.49
N ALA A 132 -14.52 17.29 2.26
CA ALA A 132 -13.28 16.59 1.91
C ALA A 132 -13.47 15.07 2.02
N ARG A 133 -14.18 14.59 3.05
CA ARG A 133 -14.53 13.18 3.21
C ARG A 133 -15.21 12.60 1.98
N ALA A 134 -16.25 13.26 1.47
CA ALA A 134 -16.98 12.79 0.29
C ALA A 134 -16.06 12.64 -0.93
N ARG A 135 -15.14 13.60 -1.14
CA ARG A 135 -14.12 13.53 -2.20
C ARG A 135 -13.18 12.34 -2.01
N HIS A 136 -12.69 12.11 -0.80
CA HIS A 136 -11.79 11.00 -0.48
C HIS A 136 -12.48 9.63 -0.61
N CYS A 137 -13.74 9.49 -0.17
CA CYS A 137 -14.53 8.27 -0.41
C CYS A 137 -14.67 7.98 -1.90
N ALA A 138 -15.04 8.98 -2.72
CA ALA A 138 -15.16 8.80 -4.18
C ALA A 138 -13.85 8.32 -4.83
N ARG A 139 -12.69 8.81 -4.37
CA ARG A 139 -11.38 8.32 -4.84
C ARG A 139 -11.10 6.88 -4.40
N VAL A 140 -11.49 6.49 -3.19
CA VAL A 140 -11.40 5.09 -2.73
C VAL A 140 -12.27 4.20 -3.61
N HIS A 141 -13.53 4.58 -3.87
CA HIS A 141 -14.46 3.78 -4.68
C HIS A 141 -13.88 3.50 -6.06
N ARG A 142 -13.43 4.56 -6.74
CA ARG A 142 -12.80 4.48 -8.06
C ARG A 142 -11.57 3.56 -8.06
N LEU A 143 -10.69 3.70 -7.07
CA LEU A 143 -9.45 2.93 -7.03
C LEU A 143 -9.67 1.46 -6.62
N VAL A 144 -10.64 1.17 -5.74
CA VAL A 144 -11.02 -0.22 -5.44
C VAL A 144 -11.55 -0.92 -6.69
N ALA A 145 -12.43 -0.26 -7.45
CA ALA A 145 -12.96 -0.80 -8.70
C ALA A 145 -11.83 -1.07 -9.72
N ALA A 146 -10.92 -0.11 -9.90
CA ALA A 146 -9.76 -0.26 -10.79
C ALA A 146 -8.82 -1.41 -10.37
N VAL A 147 -8.56 -1.56 -9.05
CA VAL A 147 -7.76 -2.67 -8.52
C VAL A 147 -8.46 -4.01 -8.79
N ASN A 148 -9.77 -4.10 -8.57
CA ASN A 148 -10.54 -5.30 -8.86
C ASN A 148 -10.43 -5.70 -10.34
N GLU A 149 -10.65 -4.76 -11.24
CA GLU A 149 -10.68 -5.02 -12.69
C GLU A 149 -9.31 -5.37 -13.25
N HIS A 150 -8.26 -4.61 -12.90
CA HIS A 150 -6.98 -4.66 -13.60
C HIS A 150 -5.88 -5.37 -12.82
N MET A 151 -5.99 -5.45 -11.48
CA MET A 151 -4.96 -6.01 -10.60
C MET A 151 -5.41 -7.26 -9.85
N ALA A 152 -6.70 -7.58 -9.86
CA ALA A 152 -7.27 -8.82 -9.36
C ALA A 152 -8.39 -9.38 -10.27
N PRO A 153 -8.19 -9.50 -11.59
CA PRO A 153 -9.26 -9.86 -12.54
C PRO A 153 -9.89 -11.24 -12.29
N LEU A 154 -9.18 -12.13 -11.57
CA LEU A 154 -9.65 -13.45 -11.16
C LEU A 154 -9.98 -13.50 -9.65
N GLY A 155 -10.15 -12.35 -9.00
CA GLY A 155 -10.34 -12.21 -7.55
C GLY A 155 -9.05 -12.29 -6.72
N VAL A 156 -7.93 -12.68 -7.33
CA VAL A 156 -6.61 -12.80 -6.67
C VAL A 156 -5.67 -11.69 -7.12
N LEU A 157 -5.05 -10.99 -6.16
CA LEU A 157 -4.06 -9.94 -6.45
C LEU A 157 -2.88 -10.49 -7.26
N ARG A 158 -2.49 -9.77 -8.31
CA ARG A 158 -1.30 -10.09 -9.11
C ARG A 158 -0.02 -9.97 -8.30
N GLY A 159 0.80 -11.02 -8.38
CA GLY A 159 2.17 -11.04 -7.87
C GLY A 159 3.15 -10.27 -8.76
N ALA A 160 4.34 -9.98 -8.23
CA ALA A 160 5.38 -9.22 -8.93
C ALA A 160 6.79 -9.84 -8.80
N GLY A 161 6.87 -11.16 -8.61
CA GLY A 161 8.14 -11.87 -8.39
C GLY A 161 8.74 -11.60 -7.00
N GLY A 162 10.04 -11.86 -6.85
CA GLY A 162 10.78 -11.63 -5.60
C GLY A 162 11.37 -10.23 -5.48
N GLY A 163 12.43 -10.07 -4.70
CA GLY A 163 13.09 -8.80 -4.44
C GLY A 163 12.13 -7.79 -3.83
N ASP A 164 12.15 -6.54 -4.29
CA ASP A 164 11.18 -5.54 -3.83
C ASP A 164 9.73 -5.92 -4.21
N GLY A 165 9.56 -6.53 -5.40
CA GLY A 165 8.27 -6.93 -5.94
C GLY A 165 7.50 -7.90 -5.04
N GLY A 166 8.22 -8.72 -4.27
CA GLY A 166 7.64 -9.70 -3.35
C GLY A 166 6.68 -9.07 -2.34
N LEU A 167 6.95 -7.84 -1.88
CA LEU A 167 6.11 -7.14 -0.90
C LEU A 167 4.85 -6.49 -1.49
N PHE A 168 4.77 -6.37 -2.83
CA PHE A 168 3.82 -5.42 -3.42
C PHE A 168 2.36 -5.80 -3.16
N ALA A 169 2.00 -7.06 -3.42
CA ALA A 169 0.64 -7.55 -3.21
C ALA A 169 0.23 -7.52 -1.73
N GLY A 170 1.13 -7.85 -0.80
CA GLY A 170 0.85 -7.81 0.64
C GLY A 170 0.60 -6.39 1.15
N ILE A 171 1.31 -5.39 0.61
CA ILE A 171 1.03 -3.98 0.91
C ILE A 171 -0.38 -3.60 0.44
N THR A 172 -0.78 -4.02 -0.76
CA THR A 172 -2.13 -3.78 -1.29
C THR A 172 -3.19 -4.46 -0.44
N ALA A 173 -3.00 -5.74 -0.10
CA ALA A 173 -3.92 -6.48 0.76
C ALA A 173 -4.12 -5.81 2.13
N ARG A 174 -3.04 -5.30 2.75
CA ARG A 174 -3.11 -4.54 4.01
C ARG A 174 -4.07 -3.35 3.90
N TYR A 175 -4.00 -2.59 2.81
CA TYR A 175 -4.80 -1.37 2.67
C TYR A 175 -6.19 -1.62 2.10
N LEU A 176 -6.41 -2.69 1.31
CA LEU A 176 -7.74 -3.17 1.00
C LEU A 176 -8.48 -3.64 2.26
N ALA A 177 -7.80 -4.32 3.18
CA ALA A 177 -8.39 -4.65 4.48
C ALA A 177 -8.74 -3.38 5.29
N LEU A 178 -7.89 -2.34 5.26
CA LEU A 178 -8.21 -1.05 5.87
C LEU A 178 -9.47 -0.42 5.26
N VAL A 179 -9.62 -0.45 3.92
CA VAL A 179 -10.84 0.01 3.24
C VAL A 179 -12.05 -0.76 3.79
N ALA A 180 -11.99 -2.10 3.74
CA ALA A 180 -13.07 -2.98 4.18
C ALA A 180 -13.51 -2.73 5.64
N THR A 181 -12.57 -2.40 6.53
CA THR A 181 -12.84 -2.25 7.97
C THR A 181 -13.10 -0.82 8.42
N THR A 182 -12.76 0.20 7.61
CA THR A 182 -12.59 1.56 8.14
C THR A 182 -13.08 2.67 7.19
N LEU A 183 -13.36 2.39 5.92
CA LEU A 183 -13.97 3.39 5.03
C LEU A 183 -15.34 3.83 5.61
N PRO A 184 -15.51 5.13 5.94
CA PRO A 184 -16.75 5.62 6.53
C PRO A 184 -17.85 5.78 5.48
N GLY A 185 -19.10 5.84 5.94
CA GLY A 185 -20.27 6.10 5.09
C GLY A 185 -21.14 4.86 4.87
N ASP A 186 -22.42 5.12 4.61
CA ASP A 186 -23.46 4.10 4.51
C ASP A 186 -24.15 4.12 3.13
N SER A 187 -23.57 4.82 2.15
CA SER A 187 -24.10 4.79 0.78
C SER A 187 -23.86 3.41 0.14
N ALA A 188 -24.59 3.12 -0.93
CA ALA A 188 -24.38 1.90 -1.71
C ALA A 188 -22.94 1.79 -2.24
N ASP A 189 -22.33 2.92 -2.63
CA ASP A 189 -20.95 2.93 -3.13
C ASP A 189 -19.94 2.66 -2.01
N ASP A 190 -20.17 3.18 -0.80
CA ASP A 190 -19.33 2.90 0.37
C ASP A 190 -19.37 1.40 0.71
N ALA A 191 -20.57 0.80 0.70
CA ALA A 191 -20.76 -0.62 0.93
C ALA A 191 -20.08 -1.47 -0.17
N ALA A 192 -20.29 -1.13 -1.44
CA ALA A 192 -19.70 -1.83 -2.57
C ALA A 192 -18.16 -1.79 -2.53
N ALA A 193 -17.57 -0.65 -2.16
CA ALA A 193 -16.12 -0.52 -2.02
C ALA A 193 -15.58 -1.40 -0.87
N ARG A 194 -16.26 -1.42 0.28
CA ARG A 194 -15.87 -2.30 1.41
C ARG A 194 -15.98 -3.78 1.05
N ASP A 195 -17.09 -4.17 0.42
CA ASP A 195 -17.35 -5.57 0.06
C ASP A 195 -16.39 -6.06 -1.02
N THR A 196 -16.11 -5.23 -2.02
CA THR A 196 -15.13 -5.55 -3.08
C THR A 196 -13.73 -5.70 -2.50
N ALA A 197 -13.30 -4.75 -1.66
CA ALA A 197 -12.00 -4.81 -1.01
C ALA A 197 -11.86 -6.06 -0.13
N ARG A 198 -12.92 -6.40 0.62
CA ARG A 198 -13.00 -7.63 1.43
C ARG A 198 -12.91 -8.88 0.56
N ALA A 199 -13.67 -8.96 -0.52
CA ALA A 199 -13.69 -10.11 -1.42
C ALA A 199 -12.30 -10.38 -2.02
N ILE A 200 -11.61 -9.34 -2.51
CA ILE A 200 -10.25 -9.48 -3.05
C ILE A 200 -9.28 -10.03 -2.00
N VAL A 201 -9.32 -9.49 -0.78
CA VAL A 201 -8.42 -9.94 0.30
C VAL A 201 -8.69 -11.39 0.68
N LEU A 202 -9.96 -11.79 0.86
CA LEU A 202 -10.32 -13.14 1.27
C LEU A 202 -10.04 -14.17 0.16
N ALA A 203 -10.38 -13.86 -1.09
CA ALA A 203 -10.10 -14.73 -2.23
C ALA A 203 -8.58 -14.89 -2.45
N SER A 204 -7.82 -13.79 -2.37
CA SER A 204 -6.36 -13.84 -2.43
C SER A 204 -5.78 -14.70 -1.31
N ALA A 205 -6.28 -14.55 -0.07
CA ALA A 205 -5.78 -15.31 1.07
C ALA A 205 -6.09 -16.79 0.95
N GLN A 206 -7.30 -17.16 0.52
CA GLN A 206 -7.66 -18.55 0.27
C GLN A 206 -6.75 -19.16 -0.79
N SER A 207 -6.57 -18.48 -1.93
CA SER A 207 -5.71 -18.94 -3.02
C SER A 207 -4.24 -19.08 -2.59
N ALA A 208 -3.70 -18.06 -1.92
CA ALA A 208 -2.33 -18.11 -1.39
C ALA A 208 -2.14 -19.24 -0.37
N TRP A 209 -3.18 -19.54 0.42
CA TRP A 209 -3.15 -20.66 1.35
C TRP A 209 -3.18 -21.99 0.62
N ASP A 210 -4.09 -22.19 -0.32
CA ASP A 210 -4.23 -23.45 -1.05
C ASP A 210 -2.99 -23.80 -1.87
N TYR A 211 -2.32 -22.79 -2.43
CA TYR A 211 -1.10 -22.94 -3.21
C TYR A 211 0.21 -22.80 -2.41
N ARG A 212 0.16 -22.64 -1.09
CA ARG A 212 1.37 -22.60 -0.26
C ARG A 212 2.08 -23.95 -0.28
N GLN A 213 3.39 -23.93 -0.10
CA GLN A 213 4.13 -25.14 0.25
C GLN A 213 4.24 -25.27 1.77
N THR A 214 4.66 -26.45 2.24
CA THR A 214 4.91 -26.71 3.66
C THR A 214 6.33 -27.21 3.86
N VAL A 215 7.09 -26.56 4.74
CA VAL A 215 8.44 -26.95 5.15
C VAL A 215 8.46 -27.02 6.68
N ASP A 216 8.84 -28.16 7.25
CA ASP A 216 8.88 -28.39 8.70
C ASP A 216 7.55 -28.02 9.42
N GLY A 217 6.42 -28.24 8.75
CA GLY A 217 5.09 -27.91 9.27
C GLY A 217 4.70 -26.44 9.20
N LEU A 218 5.55 -25.57 8.63
CA LEU A 218 5.31 -24.15 8.46
C LEU A 218 4.98 -23.80 7.00
N PRO A 219 4.09 -22.82 6.76
CA PRO A 219 3.73 -22.41 5.41
C PRO A 219 4.86 -21.62 4.75
N VAL A 220 5.08 -21.90 3.47
CA VAL A 220 5.91 -21.11 2.57
C VAL A 220 5.01 -20.57 1.48
N PHE A 221 4.87 -19.24 1.44
CA PHE A 221 4.01 -18.56 0.47
C PHE A 221 4.76 -18.23 -0.81
N GLY A 222 4.03 -18.26 -1.93
CA GLY A 222 4.55 -17.95 -3.26
C GLY A 222 4.61 -16.45 -3.56
N ALA A 223 5.46 -16.08 -4.52
CA ALA A 223 5.48 -14.72 -5.08
C ALA A 223 4.24 -14.40 -5.94
N PHE A 224 3.56 -15.46 -6.39
CA PHE A 224 2.28 -15.43 -7.10
C PHE A 224 1.30 -16.32 -6.35
N TRP A 225 0.10 -15.83 -6.09
CA TRP A 225 -0.90 -16.54 -5.27
C TRP A 225 -1.89 -17.36 -6.11
N ASP A 226 -1.66 -17.46 -7.42
CA ASP A 226 -2.49 -18.16 -8.39
C ASP A 226 -1.90 -19.50 -8.85
N ARG A 227 -0.80 -19.94 -8.23
CA ARG A 227 -0.05 -21.15 -8.57
C ARG A 227 0.73 -21.65 -7.36
N GLU A 228 1.10 -22.92 -7.38
CA GLU A 228 1.92 -23.54 -6.34
C GLU A 228 3.21 -22.75 -6.08
N ALA A 229 3.50 -22.46 -4.81
CA ALA A 229 4.77 -21.87 -4.41
C ALA A 229 5.92 -22.84 -4.71
N GLU A 230 7.07 -22.30 -5.10
CA GLU A 230 8.27 -23.10 -5.33
C GLU A 230 9.05 -23.28 -4.01
N LEU A 231 9.47 -24.51 -3.70
CA LEU A 231 10.26 -24.78 -2.50
C LEU A 231 11.67 -24.19 -2.64
N PRO A 232 12.10 -23.32 -1.70
CA PRO A 232 13.48 -22.85 -1.63
C PRO A 232 14.51 -23.98 -1.64
N THR A 233 15.46 -23.92 -2.58
CA THR A 233 16.66 -24.78 -2.56
C THR A 233 17.89 -23.99 -2.11
N ALA A 234 18.96 -24.68 -1.68
CA ALA A 234 20.20 -24.03 -1.24
C ALA A 234 20.96 -23.34 -2.40
N GLY A 235 20.80 -23.84 -3.63
CA GLY A 235 21.48 -23.33 -4.83
C GLY A 235 20.78 -22.14 -5.51
N GLY A 236 21.40 -21.62 -6.56
CA GLY A 236 20.86 -20.50 -7.35
C GLY A 236 21.33 -19.11 -6.90
N GLU A 237 21.06 -18.11 -7.74
CA GLU A 237 21.41 -16.73 -7.43
C GLU A 237 20.56 -16.19 -6.28
N GLN A 238 21.21 -15.52 -5.32
CA GLN A 238 20.56 -14.81 -4.23
C GLN A 238 20.13 -13.41 -4.68
N ALA A 239 19.11 -12.85 -4.02
CA ALA A 239 18.68 -11.47 -4.20
C ALA A 239 19.84 -10.49 -4.07
N ARG A 240 19.87 -9.48 -4.95
CA ARG A 240 20.94 -8.47 -5.01
C ARG A 240 20.37 -7.07 -4.95
N SER A 241 20.99 -6.21 -4.15
CA SER A 241 20.67 -4.78 -4.15
C SER A 241 21.48 -4.05 -5.23
N VAL A 242 20.79 -3.39 -6.14
CA VAL A 242 21.39 -2.60 -7.21
C VAL A 242 20.73 -1.23 -7.21
N ARG A 243 21.54 -0.19 -7.01
CA ARG A 243 21.09 1.22 -7.01
C ARG A 243 19.85 1.45 -6.14
N GLY A 244 19.76 0.79 -4.98
CA GLY A 244 18.68 0.94 -4.00
C GLY A 244 17.34 0.29 -4.38
N ALA A 245 17.31 -0.56 -5.40
CA ALA A 245 16.27 -1.56 -5.61
C ALA A 245 16.84 -2.96 -5.30
N VAL A 246 15.99 -3.90 -4.89
CA VAL A 246 16.37 -5.30 -4.66
C VAL A 246 15.77 -6.18 -5.76
N HIS A 247 16.65 -6.89 -6.46
CA HIS A 247 16.26 -7.87 -7.47
C HIS A 247 15.98 -9.23 -6.83
N SER A 248 15.08 -9.99 -7.45
CA SER A 248 14.66 -11.33 -7.00
C SER A 248 15.82 -12.30 -6.90
N SER A 249 15.75 -13.20 -5.91
CA SER A 249 16.48 -14.47 -5.97
C SER A 249 15.99 -15.32 -7.15
N ALA A 250 16.77 -16.33 -7.54
CA ALA A 250 16.39 -17.29 -8.58
C ALA A 250 15.08 -18.02 -8.23
N ILE A 251 14.87 -18.32 -6.94
CA ILE A 251 13.60 -18.79 -6.37
C ILE A 251 13.07 -17.66 -5.49
N ALA A 252 11.99 -17.01 -5.92
CA ALA A 252 11.47 -15.80 -5.27
C ALA A 252 11.02 -16.06 -3.83
N GLU A 253 10.55 -17.25 -3.52
CA GLU A 253 10.09 -17.71 -2.21
C GLU A 253 11.19 -17.67 -1.14
N ARG A 254 12.47 -17.59 -1.54
CA ARG A 254 13.60 -17.33 -0.64
C ARG A 254 13.63 -15.92 -0.10
N ASP A 255 13.02 -14.98 -0.80
CA ASP A 255 13.09 -13.57 -0.46
C ASP A 255 12.15 -13.29 0.70
N LEU A 256 12.68 -12.64 1.75
CA LEU A 256 11.89 -12.26 2.92
C LEU A 256 10.67 -11.41 2.54
N SER A 257 10.79 -10.61 1.48
CA SER A 257 9.68 -9.81 0.95
C SER A 257 8.48 -10.65 0.53
N VAL A 258 8.70 -11.78 -0.13
CA VAL A 258 7.65 -12.73 -0.55
C VAL A 258 6.97 -13.34 0.66
N GLN A 259 7.76 -13.81 1.63
CA GLN A 259 7.21 -14.41 2.85
C GLN A 259 6.44 -13.39 3.69
N LEU A 260 6.98 -12.18 3.86
CA LEU A 260 6.29 -11.09 4.55
C LEU A 260 4.96 -10.74 3.86
N SER A 261 4.90 -10.78 2.54
CA SER A 261 3.69 -10.50 1.76
C SER A 261 2.58 -11.52 2.05
N GLY A 262 2.91 -12.83 2.04
CA GLY A 262 1.98 -13.90 2.37
C GLY A 262 1.45 -13.77 3.81
N TRP A 263 2.32 -13.53 4.79
CA TRP A 263 1.89 -13.31 6.18
C TRP A 263 1.05 -12.04 6.36
N MET A 264 1.42 -10.95 5.66
CA MET A 264 0.62 -9.71 5.66
C MET A 264 -0.77 -9.93 5.09
N LEU A 265 -0.92 -10.79 4.09
CA LEU A 265 -2.21 -11.17 3.51
C LEU A 265 -3.06 -11.97 4.51
N MET A 266 -2.48 -12.94 5.24
CA MET A 266 -3.22 -13.72 6.24
C MET A 266 -3.79 -12.83 7.35
N GLU A 267 -2.98 -11.89 7.86
CA GLU A 267 -3.42 -10.92 8.88
C GLU A 267 -4.47 -9.93 8.35
N ALA A 268 -4.34 -9.53 7.07
CA ALA A 268 -5.33 -8.70 6.40
C ALA A 268 -6.67 -9.44 6.25
N ALA A 269 -6.64 -10.72 5.87
CA ALA A 269 -7.81 -11.57 5.75
C ALA A 269 -8.50 -11.81 7.09
N HIS A 270 -7.72 -12.08 8.15
CA HIS A 270 -8.27 -12.18 9.52
C HIS A 270 -9.03 -10.91 9.91
N SER A 271 -8.45 -9.74 9.66
CA SER A 271 -9.09 -8.45 9.97
C SER A 271 -10.37 -8.22 9.14
N ALA A 272 -10.35 -8.55 7.85
CA ALA A 272 -11.49 -8.37 6.94
C ALA A 272 -12.63 -9.39 7.19
N ALA A 273 -12.31 -10.59 7.66
CA ALA A 273 -13.30 -11.61 7.99
C ALA A 273 -14.13 -11.23 9.22
N ALA A 274 -13.52 -10.56 10.21
CA ALA A 274 -14.17 -10.16 11.45
C ALA A 274 -15.31 -9.13 11.29
N VAL A 275 -15.42 -8.49 10.11
CA VAL A 275 -16.47 -7.48 9.82
C VAL A 275 -17.86 -8.11 9.62
N SER A 276 -17.95 -9.42 9.34
CA SER A 276 -19.24 -10.09 9.08
C SER A 276 -20.00 -10.60 10.31
N SER A 277 -19.49 -10.44 11.54
CA SER A 277 -20.15 -10.97 12.75
C SER A 277 -21.13 -10.01 13.45
N LEU A 278 -21.68 -9.02 12.74
CA LEU A 278 -22.67 -8.06 13.26
C LEU A 278 -23.93 -7.93 12.39
N GLY A 279 -24.26 -8.99 11.61
CA GLY A 279 -25.55 -9.14 10.94
C GLY A 279 -26.50 -10.02 11.72
#